data_AF-A0A528TST3-F1
#
_entry.id   AF-A0A528TST3-F1
#
_cell.length_a   1.000
_cell.length_b   1.000
_cell.length_c   1.000
_cell.angle_alpha   90.00
_cell.angle_beta   90.00
_cell.angle_gamma   90.00
#
_symmetry.space_group_name_H-M   'P 1'
#
loop_
_entity.id
_entity.type
_entity.pdbx_description
1 polymer ?
#
loop_
_entity_poly.entity_id
_entity_poly.type
_entity_poly.pdbx_seq_one_letter_code
_entity_poly.pdbx_strand_id
1 'polypeptide(L)'
;PSPDGVYMHDTPQQSLFGKLMRFDSSGCVRVQNVRDLVTWILRDTPGWDRQHFEAAIKTGENTPVQVVNPVPVHFLYLSAWSTGPGVVQFRDDIYGLDGNSELQITSAL
;
A
#
# COMPACT_ATOMS: atom_id res chain seq x y z
N PRO A 1 -3.44 8.49 -13.92
CA PRO A 1 -3.83 9.08 -12.62
C PRO A 1 -5.15 8.47 -12.14
N SER A 2 -5.31 8.21 -10.83
CA SER A 2 -6.62 7.81 -10.28
C SER A 2 -7.54 9.05 -10.27
N PRO A 3 -8.76 8.98 -10.83
CA PRO A 3 -9.70 10.12 -10.84
C PRO A 3 -10.16 10.51 -9.43
N ASP A 4 -10.06 9.60 -8.46
CA ASP A 4 -10.62 9.76 -7.12
C ASP A 4 -9.60 10.29 -6.10
N GLY A 5 -8.40 10.68 -6.54
CA GLY A 5 -7.36 11.18 -5.64
C GLY A 5 -6.80 10.13 -4.67
N VAL A 6 -6.92 8.84 -5.01
CA VAL A 6 -6.38 7.72 -4.23
C VAL A 6 -4.90 7.51 -4.58
N TYR A 7 -4.04 7.47 -3.56
CA TYR A 7 -2.60 7.26 -3.71
C TYR A 7 -2.01 6.46 -2.54
N MET A 8 -0.74 6.05 -2.71
CA MET A 8 0.06 5.37 -1.68
C MET A 8 0.88 6.38 -0.90
N HIS A 9 0.92 6.27 0.43
CA HIS A 9 1.65 7.22 1.28
C HIS A 9 2.16 6.62 2.60
N ASP A 10 3.03 7.37 3.28
CA ASP A 10 3.51 7.04 4.63
C ASP A 10 2.48 7.38 5.72
N THR A 11 2.73 6.95 6.95
CA THR A 11 2.00 7.42 8.13
C THR A 11 2.93 7.63 9.32
N PRO A 12 2.74 8.69 10.14
CA PRO A 12 3.44 8.79 11.41
C PRO A 12 2.99 7.70 12.41
N GLN A 13 1.81 7.10 12.21
CA GLN A 13 1.24 6.08 13.10
C GLN A 13 1.66 4.66 12.68
N GLN A 14 2.94 4.34 12.81
CA GLN A 14 3.50 3.05 12.39
C GLN A 14 2.91 1.84 13.15
N SER A 15 2.38 2.06 14.36
CA SER A 15 1.71 1.02 15.15
C SER A 15 0.48 0.40 14.48
N LEU A 16 -0.15 1.12 13.52
CA LEU A 16 -1.29 0.60 12.75
C LEU A 16 -0.95 -0.67 11.96
N PHE A 17 0.32 -0.82 11.54
CA PHE A 17 0.75 -2.02 10.82
C PHE A 17 0.80 -3.27 11.71
N GLY A 18 0.78 -3.13 13.04
CA GLY A 18 0.72 -4.25 13.97
C GLY A 18 -0.68 -4.84 14.20
N LYS A 19 -1.74 -4.18 13.70
CA LYS A 19 -3.11 -4.67 13.87
C LYS A 19 -3.38 -5.89 12.99
N LEU A 20 -4.28 -6.77 13.46
CA LEU A 20 -4.84 -7.85 12.66
C LEU A 20 -5.68 -7.28 11.51
N MET A 21 -6.60 -6.38 11.86
CA MET A 21 -7.46 -5.65 10.93
C MET A 21 -6.84 -4.29 10.62
N ARG A 22 -6.56 -4.01 9.34
CA ARG A 22 -5.79 -2.84 8.89
C ARG A 22 -6.55 -1.89 7.95
N PHE A 23 -7.87 -1.99 7.92
CA PHE A 23 -8.75 -1.13 7.10
C PHE A 23 -9.00 0.27 7.72
N ASP A 24 -8.01 0.83 8.43
CA ASP A 24 -8.13 2.12 9.12
C ASP A 24 -7.85 3.33 8.20
N SER A 25 -8.34 3.35 6.95
CA SER A 25 -8.10 4.45 5.99
C SER A 25 -9.39 4.99 5.38
N SER A 26 -9.35 6.26 4.97
CA SER A 26 -10.46 6.90 4.23
C SER A 26 -10.40 6.64 2.72
N GLY A 27 -9.65 5.62 2.27
CA GLY A 27 -9.52 5.22 0.87
C GLY A 27 -8.08 5.22 0.31
N CYS A 28 -7.16 6.02 0.86
CA CYS A 28 -5.74 5.95 0.48
C CYS A 28 -5.04 4.73 1.11
N VAL A 29 -3.91 4.33 0.53
CA VAL A 29 -3.17 3.12 0.94
C VAL A 29 -1.89 3.51 1.69
N ARG A 30 -1.82 3.14 2.97
CA ARG A 30 -0.61 3.33 3.78
C ARG A 30 0.39 2.22 3.48
N VAL A 31 1.65 2.60 3.26
CA VAL A 31 2.73 1.66 2.95
C VAL A 31 3.68 1.57 4.14
N GLN A 32 3.84 0.36 4.69
CA GLN A 32 4.86 0.09 5.70
C GLN A 32 6.25 0.13 5.05
N ASN A 33 7.24 0.69 5.75
CA ASN A 33 8.61 0.82 5.24
C ASN A 33 8.70 1.60 3.93
N VAL A 34 7.92 2.68 3.79
CA VAL A 34 7.84 3.50 2.57
C VAL A 34 9.22 3.95 2.05
N ARG A 35 10.18 4.20 2.95
CA ARG A 35 11.54 4.63 2.59
C ARG A 35 12.28 3.57 1.79
N ASP A 36 12.09 2.30 2.12
CA ASP A 36 12.71 1.19 1.40
C ASP A 36 12.05 0.99 0.04
N LEU A 37 10.72 1.16 -0.03
CA LEU A 37 9.99 1.18 -1.29
C LEU A 37 10.47 2.33 -2.20
N VAL A 38 10.61 3.54 -1.67
CA VAL A 38 11.10 4.71 -2.43
C VAL A 38 12.53 4.48 -2.91
N THR A 39 13.40 3.91 -2.07
CA THR A 39 14.77 3.53 -2.45
C THR A 39 14.75 2.56 -3.64
N TRP A 40 13.87 1.58 -3.63
CA TRP A 40 13.73 0.62 -4.74
C TRP A 40 13.16 1.26 -6.01
N ILE A 41 12.12 2.09 -5.90
CA ILE A 41 11.50 2.79 -7.05
C ILE A 41 12.52 3.73 -7.72
N LEU A 42 13.33 4.42 -6.93
CA LEU A 42 14.28 5.42 -7.43
C LEU A 42 15.65 4.85 -7.80
N ARG A 43 15.88 3.54 -7.68
CA ARG A 43 17.20 2.91 -7.87
C ARG A 43 17.89 3.23 -9.20
N ASP A 44 17.10 3.44 -10.25
CA ASP A 44 17.58 3.73 -11.61
C ASP A 44 17.38 5.21 -11.99
N THR A 45 16.91 6.05 -11.06
CA THR A 45 16.67 7.48 -11.26
C THR A 45 17.94 8.26 -10.91
N PRO A 46 18.68 8.82 -11.89
CA PRO A 46 19.95 9.48 -11.64
C PRO A 46 19.83 10.61 -10.64
N GLY A 47 20.78 10.66 -9.70
CA GLY A 47 20.83 11.68 -8.65
C GLY A 47 19.89 11.43 -7.48
N TRP A 48 18.98 10.45 -7.52
CA TRP A 48 18.00 10.20 -6.46
C TRP A 48 18.31 8.94 -5.63
N ASP A 49 19.49 8.92 -5.02
CA ASP A 49 19.83 7.87 -4.04
C ASP A 49 19.14 8.09 -2.67
N ARG A 50 19.32 7.14 -1.75
CA ARG A 50 18.73 7.20 -0.41
C ARG A 50 19.18 8.41 0.39
N GLN A 51 20.44 8.81 0.27
CA GLN A 51 20.94 9.96 1.00
C GLN A 51 20.31 11.26 0.48
N HIS A 52 20.14 11.39 -0.82
CA HIS A 52 19.57 12.57 -1.45
C HIS A 52 18.09 12.72 -1.11
N PHE A 53 17.26 11.69 -1.28
CA PHE A 53 15.83 11.87 -0.97
C PHE A 53 15.58 12.08 0.53
N GLU A 54 16.38 11.48 1.43
CA GLU A 54 16.27 11.77 2.86
C GLU A 54 16.69 13.21 3.18
N ALA A 55 17.66 13.77 2.45
CA ALA A 55 18.00 15.20 2.56
C ALA A 55 16.85 16.08 2.09
N ALA A 56 16.17 15.72 0.99
CA ALA A 56 14.98 16.43 0.52
C ALA A 56 13.82 16.35 1.54
N ILE A 57 13.58 15.19 2.16
CA ILE A 57 12.56 15.06 3.22
C ILE A 57 12.86 16.01 4.40
N LYS A 58 14.13 16.17 4.77
CA LYS A 58 14.55 17.05 5.88
C LYS A 58 14.30 18.54 5.63
N THR A 59 14.19 18.99 4.38
CA THR A 59 13.88 20.40 4.09
C THR A 59 12.42 20.72 4.41
N GLY A 60 11.54 19.71 4.42
CA GLY A 60 10.10 19.90 4.58
C GLY A 60 9.41 20.45 3.33
N GLU A 61 10.15 20.66 2.24
CA GLU A 61 9.61 21.17 0.99
C GLU A 61 9.06 20.03 0.12
N ASN A 62 7.90 20.25 -0.50
CA ASN A 62 7.35 19.29 -1.44
C ASN A 62 8.19 19.27 -2.73
N THR A 63 8.92 18.17 -2.93
CA THR A 63 9.78 17.98 -4.08
C THR A 63 9.24 16.86 -4.97
N PRO A 64 8.61 17.16 -6.12
CA PRO A 64 8.15 16.14 -7.05
C PRO A 64 9.34 15.50 -7.76
N VAL A 65 9.38 14.16 -7.79
CA VAL A 65 10.44 13.38 -8.43
C VAL A 65 9.85 12.56 -9.56
N GLN A 66 10.32 12.80 -10.78
CA GLN A 66 9.96 11.97 -11.93
C GLN A 66 10.78 10.68 -11.90
N VAL A 67 10.08 9.54 -11.87
CA VAL A 67 10.71 8.21 -11.90
C VAL A 67 11.13 7.86 -13.34
N VAL A 68 12.35 7.32 -13.50
CA VAL A 68 12.86 6.90 -14.82
C VAL A 68 12.16 5.64 -15.31
N ASN A 69 11.89 4.70 -14.40
CA ASN A 69 11.24 3.43 -14.67
C ASN A 69 9.89 3.38 -13.92
N PRO A 70 8.79 3.84 -14.52
CA PRO A 70 7.48 3.80 -13.86
C PRO A 70 7.06 2.36 -13.53
N VAL A 71 6.70 2.11 -12.27
CA VAL A 71 6.23 0.80 -11.80
C VAL A 71 4.71 0.73 -11.99
N PRO A 72 4.18 -0.25 -12.73
CA PRO A 72 2.74 -0.46 -12.82
C PRO A 72 2.15 -0.81 -11.44
N VAL A 73 1.02 -0.19 -11.10
CA VAL A 73 0.32 -0.43 -9.83
C VAL A 73 -1.08 -0.95 -10.14
N HIS A 74 -1.41 -2.11 -9.56
CA HIS A 74 -2.71 -2.75 -9.67
C HIS A 74 -3.29 -2.96 -8.28
N PHE A 75 -4.48 -2.44 -8.03
CA PHE A 75 -5.25 -2.74 -6.82
C PHE A 75 -6.25 -3.84 -7.16
N LEU A 76 -6.12 -4.97 -6.47
CA LEU A 76 -6.99 -6.12 -6.63
C LEU A 76 -7.64 -6.42 -5.28
N TYR A 77 -8.90 -6.82 -5.32
CA TYR A 77 -9.62 -7.34 -4.17
C TYR A 77 -9.78 -8.84 -4.36
N LEU A 78 -9.05 -9.62 -3.56
CA LEU A 78 -9.07 -11.08 -3.59
C LEU A 78 -9.22 -11.60 -2.17
N SER A 79 -10.37 -12.20 -1.87
CA SER A 79 -10.66 -12.86 -0.59
C SER A 79 -10.09 -14.29 -0.52
N ALA A 80 -9.77 -14.89 -1.67
CA ALA A 80 -9.13 -16.20 -1.74
C ALA A 80 -8.04 -16.25 -2.83
N TRP A 81 -6.88 -16.82 -2.52
CA TRP A 81 -5.79 -17.00 -3.49
C TRP A 81 -4.91 -18.22 -3.19
N SER A 82 -4.30 -18.77 -4.24
CA SER A 82 -3.31 -19.84 -4.11
C SER A 82 -1.94 -19.26 -3.74
N THR A 83 -1.27 -19.90 -2.78
CA THR A 83 0.12 -19.58 -2.41
C THR A 83 1.12 -20.66 -2.86
N GLY A 84 0.63 -21.71 -3.52
CA GLY A 84 1.41 -22.85 -3.99
C GLY A 84 0.51 -24.07 -4.26
N PRO A 85 1.07 -25.17 -4.77
CA PRO A 85 0.31 -26.39 -5.04
C PRO A 85 -0.43 -26.89 -3.78
N GLY A 86 -1.75 -26.98 -3.87
CA GLY A 86 -2.61 -27.47 -2.78
C GLY A 86 -2.81 -26.52 -1.59
N VAL A 87 -2.27 -25.29 -1.62
CA VAL A 87 -2.41 -24.32 -0.52
C VAL A 87 -3.23 -23.11 -0.95
N VAL A 88 -4.38 -22.93 -0.32
CA VAL A 88 -5.26 -21.77 -0.51
C VAL A 88 -5.30 -20.94 0.76
N GLN A 89 -5.16 -19.62 0.61
CA GLN A 89 -5.36 -18.64 1.66
C GLN A 89 -6.72 -17.99 1.50
N PHE A 90 -7.37 -17.73 2.62
CA PHE A 90 -8.66 -17.02 2.70
C PHE A 90 -8.53 -15.78 3.59
N ARG A 91 -9.30 -14.74 3.30
CA ARG A 91 -9.49 -13.53 4.10
C ARG A 91 -10.97 -13.16 4.09
N ASP A 92 -11.40 -12.47 5.13
CA ASP A 92 -12.79 -12.05 5.27
C ASP A 92 -13.18 -11.04 4.18
N ASP A 93 -14.42 -11.13 3.68
CA ASP A 93 -14.97 -10.23 2.66
C ASP A 93 -15.44 -8.90 3.29
N ILE A 94 -14.48 -8.04 3.63
CA ILE A 94 -14.71 -6.78 4.36
C ILE A 94 -15.55 -5.75 3.57
N TYR A 95 -15.64 -5.89 2.25
CA TYR A 95 -16.40 -5.00 1.37
C TYR A 95 -17.65 -5.64 0.77
N GLY A 96 -17.93 -6.90 1.07
CA GLY A 96 -19.12 -7.59 0.56
C GLY A 96 -19.12 -7.79 -0.95
N LEU A 97 -17.95 -7.88 -1.58
CA LEU A 97 -17.80 -7.95 -3.04
C LEU A 97 -17.89 -9.38 -3.59
N ASP A 98 -17.86 -10.39 -2.73
CA ASP A 98 -17.90 -11.80 -3.15
C ASP A 98 -19.32 -12.30 -3.44
N GLY A 99 -20.34 -11.49 -3.12
CA GLY A 99 -21.75 -11.82 -3.38
C GLY A 99 -22.34 -12.88 -2.45
N ASN A 100 -21.64 -13.28 -1.39
CA ASN A 100 -22.14 -14.17 -0.34
C ASN A 100 -22.02 -13.51 1.04
N SER A 101 -23.16 -13.28 1.69
CA SER A 101 -23.22 -12.64 3.01
C SER A 101 -22.53 -13.43 4.13
N GLU A 102 -22.38 -14.74 3.98
CA GLU A 102 -21.69 -15.59 4.97
C GLU A 102 -20.17 -15.36 4.98
N LEU A 103 -19.59 -14.81 3.90
CA LEU A 103 -18.17 -14.49 3.80
C LEU A 103 -17.82 -13.11 4.34
N GLN A 104 -18.84 -12.27 4.55
CA GLN A 104 -18.67 -10.92 5.05
C GLN A 104 -18.29 -10.94 6.53
N ILE A 105 -17.50 -9.94 6.96
CA ILE A 105 -17.31 -9.71 8.39
C ILE A 105 -18.66 -9.34 8.98
N THR A 106 -19.26 -10.27 9.72
CA THR A 106 -20.32 -9.93 10.65
C THR A 106 -19.67 -9.17 11.80
N SER A 107 -20.09 -7.92 12.00
CA SER A 107 -19.68 -7.06 13.12
C SER A 107 -20.19 -7.57 14.49
N ALA A 108 -20.45 -8.88 14.61
CA ALA A 108 -20.97 -9.56 15.78
C ALA A 108 -19.91 -10.48 16.39
N LEU A 109 -19.00 -9.88 17.14
CA LEU A 109 -18.44 -10.45 18.37
C LEU A 109 -18.44 -9.38 19.45
#